data_AF-A0A4R8LI12-F1
#
_entry.id   AF-A0A4R8LI12-F1
#
_cell.length_a   1.000
_cell.length_b   1.000
_cell.length_c   1.000
_cell.angle_alpha   90.00
_cell.angle_beta   90.00
_cell.angle_gamma   90.00
#
_symmetry.space_group_name_H-M   'P 1'
#
loop_
_entity.id
_entity.type
_entity.pdbx_description
1 polymer ?
#
loop_
_entity_poly.entity_id
_entity_poly.type
_entity_poly.pdbx_seq_one_letter_code
_entity_poly.pdbx_strand_id
1 'polypeptide(L)'
;MPHPPSTNSTRRAPLLRAVCRLACAMALSAATAALAQESEAPVANSSPALEPASAVPAAPATPAASTATPSPANATSTVSAPGVASTVSAPTVPPSEAGKLKPDDQVRWLRQAAQSGLLEKLDDADLTALFQSFDPLTVPRYVQDGPNGYPSYEFTMIRQERIRGVWPNKPDHMLVRVTRDPIRIYAKWLPDGAHAGQEIIYDETRRSDEMYGHLGGFLNIMPVWASLNGALAHTQSNHQVRDLGTEYIARQFLSEGEKYAQAGVTRPTRIEVKTLNGVRVVAFTYETSTGMPAFYAKRETLGLDLRHPYFRTIESYDNDGRIFERIVFQTITPKTFDDETFDPKNPAYRF
;
A
#
# COMPACT_ATOMS: atom_id res chain seq x y z
N MET A 1 27.84 -49.63 -47.47
CA MET A 1 26.43 -49.68 -47.07
C MET A 1 26.03 -51.14 -46.95
N PRO A 2 25.65 -51.59 -45.74
CA PRO A 2 24.23 -51.77 -45.41
C PRO A 2 23.86 -51.27 -44.00
N HIS A 3 22.55 -51.15 -43.78
CA HIS A 3 21.84 -50.47 -42.69
C HIS A 3 22.19 -50.91 -41.25
N PRO A 4 22.14 -49.99 -40.27
CA PRO A 4 21.95 -50.34 -38.86
C PRO A 4 20.46 -50.59 -38.53
N PRO A 5 20.17 -51.38 -37.47
CA PRO A 5 18.84 -51.88 -37.18
C PRO A 5 17.92 -50.86 -36.48
N SER A 6 16.63 -51.05 -36.75
CA SER A 6 15.46 -50.43 -36.12
C SER A 6 15.41 -50.67 -34.61
N THR A 7 15.26 -49.60 -33.82
CA THR A 7 14.83 -49.68 -32.41
C THR A 7 13.42 -49.13 -32.28
N ASN A 8 12.47 -50.02 -32.01
CA ASN A 8 11.08 -49.69 -31.75
C ASN A 8 10.84 -49.54 -30.24
N SER A 9 10.41 -48.33 -29.87
CA SER A 9 9.35 -47.94 -28.91
C SER A 9 9.03 -48.72 -27.61
N THR A 10 8.64 -47.89 -26.62
CA THR A 10 7.78 -48.14 -25.45
C THR A 10 8.37 -48.69 -24.13
N ARG A 11 8.59 -47.77 -23.17
CA ARG A 11 7.91 -47.72 -21.85
C ARG A 11 8.42 -46.51 -21.07
N ARG A 12 7.63 -45.42 -21.01
CA ARG A 12 7.84 -44.30 -20.07
C ARG A 12 6.90 -44.42 -18.87
N ALA A 13 7.45 -44.09 -17.71
CA ALA A 13 7.03 -44.43 -16.36
C ALA A 13 5.77 -43.70 -15.85
N PRO A 14 5.00 -44.31 -14.92
CA PRO A 14 3.86 -43.69 -14.24
C PRO A 14 4.23 -42.97 -12.92
N LEU A 15 5.50 -42.58 -12.70
CA LEU A 15 5.94 -42.03 -11.40
C LEU A 15 5.69 -40.53 -11.18
N LEU A 16 5.39 -39.73 -12.21
CA LEU A 16 5.26 -38.27 -12.05
C LEU A 16 3.90 -37.82 -11.47
N ARG A 17 2.87 -38.68 -11.44
CA ARG A 17 1.55 -38.34 -10.90
C ARG A 17 1.39 -38.59 -9.40
N ALA A 18 2.27 -39.40 -8.79
CA ALA A 18 2.22 -39.70 -7.36
C ALA A 18 2.84 -38.59 -6.50
N VAL A 19 3.89 -37.92 -6.98
CA VAL A 19 4.59 -36.86 -6.23
C VAL A 19 3.76 -35.57 -6.11
N CYS A 20 2.96 -35.22 -7.13
CA CYS A 20 2.04 -34.07 -7.05
C CYS A 20 0.88 -34.27 -6.06
N ARG A 21 0.44 -35.50 -5.81
CA ARG A 21 -0.66 -35.76 -4.85
C ARG A 21 -0.19 -35.69 -3.40
N LEU A 22 1.08 -36.01 -3.13
CA LEU A 22 1.64 -35.97 -1.78
C LEU A 22 1.94 -34.53 -1.32
N ALA A 23 2.38 -33.65 -2.22
CA ALA A 23 2.62 -32.24 -1.91
C ALA A 23 1.31 -31.47 -1.62
N CYS A 24 0.20 -31.83 -2.29
CA CYS A 24 -1.10 -31.21 -2.09
C CYS A 24 -1.74 -31.63 -0.75
N ALA A 25 -1.52 -32.87 -0.30
CA ALA A 25 -2.02 -33.36 0.98
C ALA A 25 -1.29 -32.72 2.19
N MET A 26 0.01 -32.42 2.08
CA MET A 26 0.77 -31.79 3.17
C MET A 26 0.43 -30.32 3.38
N ALA A 27 0.08 -29.58 2.32
CA ALA A 27 -0.38 -28.20 2.43
C ALA A 27 -1.76 -28.10 3.12
N LEU A 28 -2.63 -29.10 2.92
CA LEU A 28 -3.97 -29.14 3.52
C LEU A 28 -3.92 -29.51 5.01
N SER A 29 -2.98 -30.38 5.43
CA SER A 29 -2.77 -30.73 6.85
C SER A 29 -2.17 -29.58 7.68
N ALA A 30 -1.31 -28.74 7.10
CA ALA A 30 -0.73 -27.61 7.84
C ALA A 30 -1.78 -26.51 8.14
N ALA A 31 -2.72 -26.28 7.21
CA ALA A 31 -3.79 -25.31 7.39
C ALA A 31 -4.85 -25.76 8.42
N THR A 32 -5.13 -27.07 8.50
CA THR A 32 -6.07 -27.62 9.50
C THR A 32 -5.45 -27.72 10.90
N ALA A 33 -4.15 -27.97 11.02
CA ALA A 33 -3.47 -27.98 12.32
C ALA A 33 -3.38 -26.58 12.95
N ALA A 34 -3.19 -25.52 12.15
CA ALA A 34 -3.16 -24.14 12.64
C ALA A 34 -4.51 -23.66 13.19
N LEU A 35 -5.63 -24.14 12.64
CA LEU A 35 -6.99 -23.84 13.13
C LEU A 35 -7.36 -24.62 14.40
N ALA A 36 -6.68 -25.73 14.70
CA ALA A 36 -6.98 -26.57 15.87
C ALA A 36 -6.21 -26.14 17.14
N GLN A 37 -5.17 -25.32 17.01
CA GLN A 37 -4.24 -25.04 18.11
C GLN A 37 -4.53 -23.74 18.89
N GLU A 38 -5.57 -22.99 18.52
CA GLU A 38 -6.00 -21.77 19.24
C GLU A 38 -6.99 -22.04 20.40
N SER A 39 -7.22 -23.31 20.78
CA SER A 39 -8.27 -23.70 21.75
C SER A 39 -7.78 -24.34 23.06
N GLU A 40 -6.57 -24.04 23.56
CA GLU A 40 -6.19 -24.45 24.92
C GLU A 40 -5.42 -23.36 25.67
N ALA A 41 -6.13 -22.63 26.55
CA ALA A 41 -5.54 -21.86 27.63
C ALA A 41 -5.69 -22.64 28.95
N PRO A 42 -4.61 -22.83 29.75
CA PRO A 42 -4.74 -23.50 31.04
C PRO A 42 -5.15 -22.52 32.15
N VAL A 43 -6.11 -22.96 32.96
CA VAL A 43 -6.55 -22.34 34.22
C VAL A 43 -5.75 -22.93 35.39
N ALA A 44 -5.18 -22.09 36.27
CA ALA A 44 -5.08 -22.37 37.71
C ALA A 44 -4.60 -21.14 38.54
N ASN A 45 -5.54 -20.65 39.38
CA ASN A 45 -5.44 -20.16 40.77
C ASN A 45 -4.21 -19.37 41.28
N SER A 46 -4.46 -18.18 41.86
CA SER A 46 -4.63 -17.99 43.32
C SER A 46 -5.00 -16.53 43.67
N SER A 47 -6.10 -16.34 44.42
CA SER A 47 -6.46 -15.11 45.16
C SER A 47 -5.62 -14.99 46.46
N PRO A 48 -5.62 -13.87 47.25
CA PRO A 48 -6.80 -13.25 47.90
C PRO A 48 -6.89 -11.72 47.72
N ALA A 49 -8.08 -11.16 47.47
CA ALA A 49 -9.04 -10.61 48.46
C ALA A 49 -8.60 -9.28 49.12
N LEU A 50 -9.33 -8.20 48.79
CA LEU A 50 -9.78 -7.15 49.72
C LEU A 50 -11.00 -6.46 49.10
N GLU A 51 -12.05 -6.34 49.90
CA GLU A 51 -13.39 -5.84 49.58
C GLU A 51 -13.56 -4.43 50.24
N PRO A 52 -14.74 -3.76 50.25
CA PRO A 52 -15.06 -2.58 49.44
C PRO A 52 -15.47 -1.34 50.29
N ALA A 53 -15.84 -0.22 49.62
CA ALA A 53 -16.74 0.88 50.05
C ALA A 53 -16.26 2.23 49.44
N SER A 54 -17.06 3.23 49.09
CA SER A 54 -18.51 3.45 49.06
C SER A 54 -18.80 4.75 48.29
N ALA A 55 -19.92 4.75 47.58
CA ALA A 55 -20.93 5.81 47.39
C ALA A 55 -20.60 7.33 47.28
N VAL A 56 -21.21 7.91 46.25
CA VAL A 56 -21.51 9.32 45.94
C VAL A 56 -22.45 9.96 47.00
N PRO A 57 -22.55 11.31 47.10
CA PRO A 57 -23.83 11.94 46.78
C PRO A 57 -23.75 13.27 46.03
N ALA A 58 -24.93 13.65 45.52
CA ALA A 58 -25.24 14.66 44.52
C ALA A 58 -25.43 16.12 45.04
N ALA A 59 -25.67 17.02 44.08
CA ALA A 59 -25.87 18.48 44.11
C ALA A 59 -27.02 19.02 45.01
N PRO A 60 -27.23 20.35 45.12
CA PRO A 60 -28.14 21.05 44.16
C PRO A 60 -27.87 22.55 43.82
N ALA A 61 -28.30 22.93 42.61
CA ALA A 61 -29.04 24.11 42.11
C ALA A 61 -28.89 25.58 42.64
N THR A 62 -28.48 26.50 41.72
CA THR A 62 -29.10 27.78 41.18
C THR A 62 -29.94 28.75 42.07
N PRO A 63 -30.18 30.07 41.72
CA PRO A 63 -30.40 30.67 40.36
C PRO A 63 -30.02 32.17 40.09
N ALA A 64 -30.32 32.59 38.83
CA ALA A 64 -30.68 33.94 38.31
C ALA A 64 -29.54 34.95 38.00
N ALA A 65 -29.53 35.77 36.95
CA ALA A 65 -30.55 36.17 35.95
C ALA A 65 -29.91 36.68 34.63
N SER A 66 -30.77 36.76 33.61
CA SER A 66 -30.60 37.08 32.18
C SER A 66 -30.00 38.45 31.79
N THR A 67 -29.41 38.53 30.60
CA THR A 67 -29.83 39.47 29.52
C THR A 67 -29.18 39.14 28.17
N ALA A 68 -30.04 39.14 27.15
CA ALA A 68 -29.88 39.57 25.75
C ALA A 68 -28.77 38.98 24.83
N THR A 69 -29.28 38.34 23.76
CA THR A 69 -28.69 37.92 22.48
C THR A 69 -27.95 39.03 21.74
N PRO A 70 -26.90 38.67 20.97
CA PRO A 70 -27.07 38.73 19.51
C PRO A 70 -26.54 37.48 18.79
N SER A 71 -27.30 37.04 17.77
CA SER A 71 -26.86 36.06 16.78
C SER A 71 -25.80 36.69 15.87
N PRO A 72 -24.73 35.96 15.51
CA PRO A 72 -24.45 35.84 14.09
C PRO A 72 -23.99 34.44 13.64
N ALA A 73 -24.55 34.06 12.49
CA ALA A 73 -23.94 33.28 11.42
C ALA A 73 -23.37 31.89 11.78
N ASN A 74 -24.20 30.87 11.53
CA ASN A 74 -23.75 29.57 11.06
C ASN A 74 -22.75 29.76 9.91
N ALA A 75 -21.48 29.41 10.15
CA ALA A 75 -20.52 29.13 9.09
C ALA A 75 -20.94 27.82 8.42
N THR A 76 -21.91 27.92 7.50
CA THR A 76 -22.18 26.89 6.52
C THR A 76 -20.88 26.69 5.75
N SER A 77 -20.18 25.59 6.05
CA SER A 77 -19.16 25.06 5.16
C SER A 77 -19.90 24.66 3.89
N THR A 78 -19.93 25.56 2.92
CA THR A 78 -20.42 25.28 1.58
C THR A 78 -19.53 24.21 0.99
N VAL A 79 -20.03 22.97 1.02
CA VAL A 79 -19.62 21.90 0.13
C VAL A 79 -19.66 22.49 -1.28
N SER A 80 -18.48 22.73 -1.84
CA SER A 80 -18.37 23.15 -3.22
C SER A 80 -18.87 21.99 -4.07
N ALA A 81 -19.96 22.23 -4.79
CA ALA A 81 -20.39 21.41 -5.93
C ALA A 81 -19.20 21.19 -6.91
N PRO A 82 -19.21 20.16 -7.77
CA PRO A 82 -18.11 19.87 -8.67
C PRO A 82 -18.04 20.95 -9.76
N GLY A 83 -17.36 22.04 -9.43
CA GLY A 83 -17.17 23.21 -10.28
C GLY A 83 -15.79 23.18 -10.90
N VAL A 84 -15.76 23.10 -12.23
CA VAL A 84 -14.68 23.51 -13.15
C VAL A 84 -13.27 23.23 -12.65
N ALA A 85 -12.64 22.18 -13.20
CA ALA A 85 -11.21 21.94 -13.04
C ALA A 85 -10.45 23.26 -13.29
N SER A 86 -9.97 23.89 -12.23
CA SER A 86 -9.11 25.06 -12.32
C SER A 86 -7.85 24.58 -13.02
N THR A 87 -7.69 24.96 -14.29
CA THR A 87 -6.50 24.62 -15.07
C THR A 87 -5.34 25.39 -14.47
N VAL A 88 -4.60 24.76 -13.54
CA VAL A 88 -3.40 25.33 -12.97
C VAL A 88 -2.46 25.67 -14.13
N SER A 89 -2.10 26.95 -14.25
CA SER A 89 -1.18 27.39 -15.30
C SER A 89 0.20 26.77 -15.08
N ALA A 90 0.91 26.48 -16.17
CA ALA A 90 2.28 26.00 -16.08
C ALA A 90 3.19 27.03 -15.39
N PRO A 91 4.28 26.59 -14.73
CA PRO A 91 5.28 27.50 -14.20
C PRO A 91 5.85 28.43 -15.29
N THR A 92 6.15 29.67 -14.93
CA THR A 92 6.75 30.65 -15.84
C THR A 92 8.25 30.41 -16.06
N VAL A 93 8.95 29.89 -15.05
CA VAL A 93 10.35 29.48 -15.16
C VAL A 93 10.43 28.18 -15.97
N PRO A 94 11.27 28.09 -17.01
CA PRO A 94 11.38 26.89 -17.82
C PRO A 94 12.02 25.72 -17.03
N PRO A 95 11.73 24.45 -17.38
CA PRO A 95 12.31 23.28 -16.70
C PRO A 95 13.83 23.29 -16.58
N SER A 96 14.54 23.75 -17.61
CA SER A 96 16.01 23.82 -17.64
C SER A 96 16.62 24.81 -16.64
N GLU A 97 15.80 25.70 -16.06
CA GLU A 97 16.23 26.68 -15.05
C GLU A 97 15.66 26.39 -13.67
N ALA A 98 14.74 25.43 -13.54
CA ALA A 98 14.06 25.14 -12.29
C ALA A 98 15.03 24.75 -11.16
N GLY A 99 16.10 23.99 -11.47
CA GLY A 99 17.14 23.63 -10.50
C GLY A 99 17.99 24.80 -9.97
N LYS A 100 17.93 25.98 -10.60
CA LYS A 100 18.63 27.19 -10.15
C LYS A 100 17.81 27.99 -9.12
N LEU A 101 16.54 27.65 -8.94
CA LEU A 101 15.67 28.26 -7.94
C LEU A 101 16.12 27.86 -6.52
N LYS A 102 15.73 28.65 -5.52
CA LYS A 102 15.90 28.27 -4.11
C LYS A 102 15.05 27.03 -3.79
N PRO A 103 15.43 26.18 -2.83
CA PRO A 103 14.73 24.92 -2.55
C PRO A 103 13.21 25.05 -2.40
N ASP A 104 12.73 26.05 -1.65
CA ASP A 104 11.28 26.25 -1.46
C ASP A 104 10.55 26.67 -2.75
N ASP A 105 11.24 27.40 -3.62
CA ASP A 105 10.73 27.77 -4.94
C ASP A 105 10.79 26.59 -5.91
N GLN A 106 11.75 25.67 -5.76
CA GLN A 106 11.79 24.40 -6.51
C GLN A 106 10.58 23.52 -6.17
N VAL A 107 10.23 23.39 -4.88
CA VAL A 107 9.05 22.62 -4.45
C VAL A 107 7.76 23.22 -5.02
N ARG A 108 7.62 24.56 -4.97
CA ARG A 108 6.46 25.26 -5.54
C ARG A 108 6.39 25.08 -7.05
N TRP A 109 7.52 25.20 -7.73
CA TRP A 109 7.65 24.98 -9.17
C TRP A 109 7.23 23.55 -9.54
N LEU A 110 7.75 22.54 -8.82
CA LEU A 110 7.47 21.13 -9.08
C LEU A 110 5.98 20.81 -8.90
N ARG A 111 5.37 21.35 -7.83
CA ARG A 111 3.92 21.23 -7.60
C ARG A 111 3.10 21.81 -8.75
N GLN A 112 3.43 23.01 -9.21
CA GLN A 112 2.74 23.66 -10.32
C GLN A 112 2.98 22.93 -11.65
N ALA A 113 4.19 22.42 -11.89
CA ALA A 113 4.53 21.61 -13.07
C ALA A 113 3.72 20.30 -13.12
N ALA A 114 3.61 19.59 -12.00
CA ALA A 114 2.82 18.37 -11.90
C ALA A 114 1.31 18.64 -12.11
N GLN A 115 0.77 19.66 -11.44
CA GLN A 115 -0.66 20.01 -11.52
C GLN A 115 -1.09 20.51 -12.91
N SER A 116 -0.21 21.25 -13.59
CA SER A 116 -0.45 21.73 -14.97
C SER A 116 -0.26 20.65 -16.05
N GLY A 117 0.25 19.46 -15.68
CA GLY A 117 0.60 18.40 -16.62
C GLY A 117 1.84 18.70 -17.47
N LEU A 118 2.71 19.62 -17.01
CA LEU A 118 3.96 19.94 -17.70
C LEU A 118 4.91 18.73 -17.71
N LEU A 119 5.03 18.03 -16.58
CA LEU A 119 5.96 16.90 -16.44
C LEU A 119 5.66 15.76 -17.43
N GLU A 120 4.39 15.50 -17.73
CA GLU A 120 3.99 14.47 -18.70
C GLU A 120 4.39 14.80 -20.14
N LYS A 121 4.52 16.09 -20.47
CA LYS A 121 4.87 16.57 -21.81
C LYS A 121 6.37 16.56 -22.09
N LEU A 122 7.18 16.52 -21.04
CA LEU A 122 8.64 16.44 -21.17
C LEU A 122 9.04 15.04 -21.60
N ASP A 123 10.05 14.95 -22.46
CA ASP A 123 10.66 13.68 -22.82
C ASP A 123 11.49 13.11 -21.65
N ASP A 124 11.99 11.88 -21.82
CA ASP A 124 12.68 11.16 -20.76
C ASP A 124 14.01 11.83 -20.37
N ALA A 125 14.70 12.46 -21.33
CA ALA A 125 15.98 13.12 -21.10
C ALA A 125 15.78 14.43 -20.33
N ASP A 126 14.79 15.23 -20.72
CA ASP A 126 14.44 16.48 -20.05
C ASP A 126 13.93 16.26 -18.64
N LEU A 127 13.09 15.23 -18.41
CA LEU A 127 12.68 14.85 -17.05
C LEU A 127 13.88 14.43 -16.21
N THR A 128 14.76 13.58 -16.75
CA THR A 128 15.93 13.11 -16.02
C THR A 128 16.84 14.29 -15.65
N ALA A 129 17.13 15.18 -16.60
CA ALA A 129 17.95 16.37 -16.37
C ALA A 129 17.33 17.34 -15.36
N LEU A 130 16.01 17.58 -15.47
CA LEU A 130 15.24 18.40 -14.52
C LEU A 130 15.41 17.89 -13.08
N PHE A 131 15.12 16.61 -12.84
CA PHE A 131 15.18 16.05 -11.50
C PHE A 131 16.61 15.89 -10.96
N GLN A 132 17.60 15.69 -11.84
CA GLN A 132 19.02 15.75 -11.46
C GLN A 132 19.47 17.16 -11.04
N SER A 133 18.82 18.21 -11.56
CA SER A 133 19.18 19.59 -11.27
C SER A 133 18.65 20.12 -9.93
N PHE A 134 17.67 19.44 -9.33
CA PHE A 134 17.07 19.89 -8.08
C PHE A 134 18.01 19.74 -6.87
N ASP A 135 17.74 20.56 -5.86
CA ASP A 135 18.24 20.34 -4.51
C ASP A 135 17.79 18.96 -4.00
N PRO A 136 18.63 18.19 -3.30
CA PRO A 136 18.28 16.84 -2.87
C PRO A 136 17.05 16.78 -1.95
N LEU A 137 16.71 17.87 -1.27
CA LEU A 137 15.53 17.94 -0.39
C LEU A 137 14.25 18.34 -1.12
N THR A 138 14.31 18.74 -2.40
CA THR A 138 13.12 19.17 -3.15
C THR A 138 12.09 18.05 -3.27
N VAL A 139 12.49 16.82 -3.63
CA VAL A 139 11.56 15.69 -3.75
C VAL A 139 11.02 15.25 -2.38
N PRO A 140 11.85 15.05 -1.33
CA PRO A 140 11.36 14.82 0.04
C PRO A 140 10.33 15.84 0.50
N ARG A 141 10.60 17.14 0.35
CA ARG A 141 9.67 18.20 0.74
C ARG A 141 8.40 18.21 -0.11
N TYR A 142 8.51 17.95 -1.41
CA TYR A 142 7.36 17.85 -2.30
C TYR A 142 6.41 16.72 -1.90
N VAL A 143 6.96 15.54 -1.54
CA VAL A 143 6.19 14.40 -1.02
C VAL A 143 5.62 14.70 0.36
N GLN A 144 6.41 15.29 1.27
CA GLN A 144 5.97 15.65 2.62
C GLN A 144 4.79 16.62 2.62
N ASP A 145 4.80 17.62 1.74
CA ASP A 145 3.72 18.61 1.60
C ASP A 145 2.49 18.07 0.84
N GLY A 146 2.62 16.91 0.21
CA GLY A 146 1.58 16.34 -0.64
C GLY A 146 0.44 15.70 0.15
N PRO A 147 -0.80 15.67 -0.38
CA PRO A 147 -1.86 14.87 0.22
C PRO A 147 -1.57 13.36 0.17
N ASN A 148 -0.53 12.93 -0.55
CA ASN A 148 -0.02 11.56 -0.69
C ASN A 148 -1.07 10.51 -1.08
N GLY A 149 -2.26 10.94 -1.49
CA GLY A 149 -3.47 10.15 -1.70
C GLY A 149 -4.69 11.08 -1.72
N TYR A 150 -5.87 10.52 -1.45
CA TYR A 150 -7.12 11.26 -1.31
C TYR A 150 -7.85 10.80 -0.04
N PRO A 151 -8.79 11.60 0.51
CA PRO A 151 -9.60 11.16 1.65
C PRO A 151 -10.37 9.85 1.39
N SER A 152 -10.75 9.63 0.12
CA SER A 152 -11.43 8.42 -0.35
C SER A 152 -11.10 8.20 -1.83
N TYR A 153 -10.68 6.99 -2.20
CA TYR A 153 -10.29 6.67 -3.57
C TYR A 153 -10.28 5.17 -3.89
N GLU A 154 -10.32 4.89 -5.20
CA GLU A 154 -10.19 3.57 -5.78
C GLU A 154 -8.87 3.48 -6.55
N PHE A 155 -8.19 2.34 -6.50
CA PHE A 155 -7.01 2.10 -7.31
C PHE A 155 -6.90 0.65 -7.74
N THR A 156 -6.25 0.42 -8.88
CA THR A 156 -5.75 -0.90 -9.26
C THR A 156 -4.24 -0.96 -9.08
N MET A 157 -3.74 -2.10 -8.60
CA MET A 157 -2.31 -2.29 -8.38
C MET A 157 -1.84 -3.68 -8.80
N ILE A 158 -0.60 -3.75 -9.27
CA ILE A 158 0.16 -4.99 -9.41
C ILE A 158 1.10 -5.08 -8.21
N ARG A 159 1.11 -6.21 -7.52
CA ARG A 159 1.95 -6.44 -6.33
C ARG A 159 2.64 -7.79 -6.40
N GLN A 160 3.90 -7.83 -6.03
CA GLN A 160 4.70 -9.05 -6.01
C GLN A 160 5.70 -8.98 -4.88
N GLU A 161 5.66 -9.94 -3.96
CA GLU A 161 6.55 -9.97 -2.80
C GLU A 161 7.21 -11.34 -2.64
N ARG A 162 8.44 -11.33 -2.17
CA ARG A 162 9.14 -12.52 -1.74
C ARG A 162 8.67 -12.86 -0.34
N ILE A 163 7.85 -13.90 -0.24
CA ILE A 163 7.35 -14.41 1.04
C ILE A 163 8.14 -15.67 1.37
N ARG A 164 8.77 -15.69 2.56
CA ARG A 164 9.60 -16.83 3.03
C ARG A 164 10.63 -17.29 1.98
N GLY A 165 11.28 -16.34 1.32
CA GLY A 165 12.31 -16.59 0.30
C GLY A 165 11.76 -16.89 -1.11
N VAL A 166 10.45 -17.11 -1.27
CA VAL A 166 9.83 -17.47 -2.55
C VAL A 166 9.32 -16.22 -3.26
N TRP A 167 9.83 -15.95 -4.46
CA TRP A 167 9.27 -14.96 -5.38
C TRP A 167 8.19 -15.63 -6.23
N PRO A 168 6.93 -15.17 -6.17
CA PRO A 168 5.85 -15.82 -6.92
C PRO A 168 6.05 -15.60 -8.43
N ASN A 169 5.68 -16.57 -9.26
CA ASN A 169 5.83 -16.46 -10.73
C ASN A 169 4.82 -15.50 -11.37
N LYS A 170 3.68 -15.29 -10.70
CA LYS A 170 2.60 -14.40 -11.14
C LYS A 170 2.41 -13.35 -10.04
N PRO A 171 2.34 -12.06 -10.38
CA PRO A 171 2.01 -11.04 -9.40
C PRO A 171 0.52 -11.09 -9.05
N ASP A 172 0.16 -10.51 -7.92
CA ASP A 172 -1.22 -10.12 -7.67
C ASP A 172 -1.60 -8.92 -8.50
N HIS A 173 -2.86 -8.90 -8.93
CA HIS A 173 -3.52 -7.74 -9.51
C HIS A 173 -4.75 -7.48 -8.66
N MET A 174 -4.84 -6.30 -8.07
CA MET A 174 -5.84 -5.99 -7.05
C MET A 174 -6.61 -4.73 -7.43
N LEU A 175 -7.92 -4.73 -7.16
CA LEU A 175 -8.74 -3.53 -7.01
C LEU A 175 -8.84 -3.21 -5.52
N VAL A 176 -8.58 -1.97 -5.14
CA VAL A 176 -8.66 -1.51 -3.75
C VAL A 176 -9.51 -0.26 -3.67
N ARG A 177 -10.37 -0.20 -2.65
CA ARG A 177 -11.15 0.98 -2.25
C ARG A 177 -10.76 1.34 -0.84
N VAL A 178 -10.48 2.61 -0.60
CA VAL A 178 -10.02 3.10 0.70
C VAL A 178 -10.71 4.40 1.09
N THR A 179 -11.08 4.52 2.37
CA THR A 179 -11.31 5.80 3.08
C THR A 179 -10.24 5.99 4.14
N ARG A 180 -9.96 7.23 4.54
CA ARG A 180 -8.89 7.54 5.52
C ARG A 180 -9.36 7.94 6.91
N ASP A 181 -10.48 8.64 7.02
CA ASP A 181 -11.02 9.10 8.29
C ASP A 181 -12.51 8.74 8.38
N PRO A 182 -12.87 7.53 8.85
CA PRO A 182 -11.99 6.45 9.32
C PRO A 182 -11.34 5.62 8.20
N ILE A 183 -10.28 4.86 8.53
CA ILE A 183 -9.66 3.88 7.65
C ILE A 183 -10.59 2.69 7.44
N ARG A 184 -11.07 2.58 6.20
CA ARG A 184 -11.85 1.42 5.73
C ARG A 184 -11.30 1.00 4.39
N ILE A 185 -11.14 -0.31 4.21
CA ILE A 185 -10.47 -0.89 3.05
C ILE A 185 -11.29 -2.06 2.55
N TYR A 186 -11.58 -2.04 1.26
CA TYR A 186 -12.01 -3.23 0.53
C TYR A 186 -10.94 -3.54 -0.51
N ALA A 187 -10.48 -4.79 -0.56
CA ALA A 187 -9.55 -5.23 -1.58
C ALA A 187 -10.02 -6.54 -2.22
N LYS A 188 -9.90 -6.60 -3.55
CA LYS A 188 -10.26 -7.75 -4.37
C LYS A 188 -9.13 -8.10 -5.33
N TRP A 189 -8.78 -9.37 -5.37
CA TRP A 189 -7.80 -9.90 -6.31
C TRP A 189 -8.49 -10.25 -7.62
N LEU A 190 -8.05 -9.59 -8.68
CA LEU A 190 -8.64 -9.63 -10.02
C LEU A 190 -8.28 -10.94 -10.75
N PRO A 191 -9.07 -11.35 -11.78
CA PRO A 191 -8.94 -12.65 -12.44
C PRO A 191 -7.57 -12.96 -13.05
N ASP A 192 -6.83 -11.91 -13.41
CA ASP A 192 -5.50 -11.98 -14.01
C ASP A 192 -4.36 -11.90 -12.97
N GLY A 193 -4.66 -11.90 -11.67
CA GLY A 193 -3.69 -11.98 -10.56
C GLY A 193 -3.42 -13.41 -10.03
N ALA A 194 -2.44 -13.56 -9.14
CA ALA A 194 -2.08 -14.86 -8.54
C ALA A 194 -3.17 -15.42 -7.61
N HIS A 195 -3.76 -14.56 -6.76
CA HIS A 195 -4.82 -14.96 -5.83
C HIS A 195 -6.23 -14.57 -6.29
N ALA A 196 -6.49 -14.72 -7.60
CA ALA A 196 -7.76 -14.34 -8.23
C ALA A 196 -9.01 -14.82 -7.46
N GLY A 197 -9.92 -13.89 -7.17
CA GLY A 197 -11.17 -14.14 -6.48
C GLY A 197 -11.12 -14.02 -4.96
N GLN A 198 -9.96 -13.78 -4.36
CA GLN A 198 -9.85 -13.40 -2.94
C GLN A 198 -10.47 -12.01 -2.73
N GLU A 199 -11.16 -11.82 -1.60
CA GLU A 199 -11.71 -10.54 -1.17
C GLU A 199 -11.47 -10.34 0.34
N ILE A 200 -11.16 -9.11 0.75
CA ILE A 200 -11.04 -8.72 2.16
C ILE A 200 -11.74 -7.37 2.40
N ILE A 201 -12.25 -7.21 3.62
CA ILE A 201 -12.77 -5.96 4.18
C ILE A 201 -12.07 -5.70 5.51
N TYR A 202 -11.65 -4.47 5.71
CA TYR A 202 -11.21 -3.92 6.98
C TYR A 202 -11.99 -2.63 7.26
N ASP A 203 -12.50 -2.48 8.47
CA ASP A 203 -13.17 -1.26 8.93
C ASP A 203 -12.76 -1.01 10.38
N GLU A 204 -11.92 0.02 10.59
CA GLU A 204 -11.37 0.30 11.91
C GLU A 204 -12.42 0.71 12.94
N THR A 205 -13.60 1.14 12.49
CA THR A 205 -14.73 1.49 13.39
C THR A 205 -15.49 0.27 13.89
N ARG A 206 -15.36 -0.87 13.20
CA ARG A 206 -16.02 -2.13 13.56
C ARG A 206 -15.07 -3.05 14.32
N ARG A 207 -13.91 -3.36 13.73
CA ARG A 207 -12.86 -4.21 14.33
C ARG A 207 -11.49 -3.70 13.90
N SER A 208 -10.79 -3.03 14.80
CA SER A 208 -9.53 -2.33 14.48
C SER A 208 -8.30 -3.24 14.38
N ASP A 209 -8.41 -4.49 14.84
CA ASP A 209 -7.34 -5.48 14.90
C ASP A 209 -7.61 -6.72 14.04
N GLU A 210 -8.74 -6.75 13.31
CA GLU A 210 -9.13 -7.87 12.46
C GLU A 210 -9.60 -7.39 11.07
N MET A 211 -9.41 -8.25 10.07
CA MET A 211 -10.02 -8.13 8.75
C MET A 211 -10.95 -9.32 8.48
N TYR A 212 -12.00 -9.10 7.71
CA TYR A 212 -12.91 -10.14 7.26
C TYR A 212 -12.59 -10.51 5.81
N GLY A 213 -12.36 -11.80 5.53
CA GLY A 213 -11.83 -12.19 4.24
C GLY A 213 -12.05 -13.64 3.87
N HIS A 214 -11.99 -13.95 2.58
CA HIS A 214 -11.93 -15.33 2.08
C HIS A 214 -10.86 -15.43 0.98
N LEU A 215 -10.18 -16.58 0.88
CA LEU A 215 -9.06 -16.79 -0.05
C LEU A 215 -9.47 -17.00 -1.53
N GLY A 216 -10.77 -16.92 -1.84
CA GLY A 216 -11.29 -17.12 -3.19
C GLY A 216 -10.99 -18.51 -3.79
N GLY A 217 -10.96 -18.58 -5.12
CA GLY A 217 -10.62 -19.79 -5.89
C GLY A 217 -11.74 -20.81 -6.11
N PHE A 218 -11.42 -21.94 -6.74
CA PHE A 218 -12.38 -23.03 -7.05
C PHE A 218 -13.01 -23.66 -5.80
N LEU A 219 -12.38 -23.49 -4.63
CA LEU A 219 -12.81 -24.10 -3.38
C LEU A 219 -13.74 -23.21 -2.54
N ASN A 220 -13.97 -21.93 -2.90
CA ASN A 220 -14.82 -20.96 -2.18
C ASN A 220 -14.79 -21.18 -0.65
N ILE A 221 -13.62 -20.91 -0.05
CA ILE A 221 -13.47 -21.03 1.40
C ILE A 221 -14.42 -20.03 2.07
N MET A 222 -15.07 -20.45 3.17
CA MET A 222 -15.93 -19.57 3.94
C MET A 222 -15.15 -18.38 4.47
N PRO A 223 -15.72 -17.17 4.42
CA PRO A 223 -15.03 -16.03 4.99
C PRO A 223 -14.82 -16.19 6.49
N VAL A 224 -13.68 -15.67 6.95
CA VAL A 224 -13.30 -15.69 8.36
C VAL A 224 -12.84 -14.31 8.79
N TRP A 225 -12.97 -14.05 10.08
CA TRP A 225 -12.23 -12.97 10.74
C TRP A 225 -10.80 -13.44 10.97
N ALA A 226 -9.84 -12.58 10.65
CA ALA A 226 -8.44 -12.85 10.81
C ALA A 226 -7.74 -11.65 11.43
N SER A 227 -6.90 -11.89 12.44
CA SER A 227 -6.05 -10.85 13.02
C SER A 227 -5.15 -10.22 11.97
N LEU A 228 -4.99 -8.90 12.00
CA LEU A 228 -4.10 -8.15 11.10
C LEU A 228 -2.63 -8.55 11.23
N ASN A 229 -2.23 -9.07 12.40
CA ASN A 229 -0.86 -9.51 12.70
C ASN A 229 -0.74 -11.04 12.73
N GLY A 230 -1.82 -11.75 12.39
CA GLY A 230 -1.87 -13.21 12.46
C GLY A 230 -1.09 -13.88 11.32
N ALA A 231 -0.81 -15.18 11.49
CA ALA A 231 -0.12 -15.97 10.48
C ALA A 231 -0.82 -15.93 9.12
N LEU A 232 -2.16 -15.89 9.09
CA LEU A 232 -2.97 -15.81 7.87
C LEU A 232 -2.70 -14.50 7.10
N ALA A 233 -2.71 -13.35 7.77
CA ALA A 233 -2.43 -12.05 7.15
C ALA A 233 -1.03 -12.02 6.50
N HIS A 234 -0.05 -12.66 7.14
CA HIS A 234 1.32 -12.72 6.65
C HIS A 234 1.63 -13.88 5.69
N THR A 235 0.63 -14.68 5.29
CA THR A 235 0.85 -15.73 4.28
C THR A 235 1.15 -15.18 2.89
N GLN A 236 0.66 -13.98 2.58
CA GLN A 236 0.72 -13.37 1.25
C GLN A 236 1.32 -11.94 1.27
N SER A 237 1.70 -11.44 2.45
CA SER A 237 2.24 -10.09 2.60
C SER A 237 3.19 -9.93 3.77
N ASN A 238 4.25 -9.14 3.55
CA ASN A 238 5.09 -8.62 4.61
C ASN A 238 4.47 -7.37 5.28
N HIS A 239 3.34 -6.88 4.78
CA HIS A 239 2.63 -5.68 5.25
C HIS A 239 1.25 -6.01 5.82
N GLN A 240 0.66 -5.05 6.52
CA GLN A 240 -0.72 -5.14 6.98
C GLN A 240 -1.68 -4.59 5.92
N VAL A 241 -2.97 -4.95 6.03
CA VAL A 241 -4.01 -4.40 5.14
C VAL A 241 -4.04 -2.87 5.17
N ARG A 242 -3.72 -2.26 6.31
CA ARG A 242 -3.69 -0.80 6.53
C ARG A 242 -2.62 -0.09 5.72
N ASP A 243 -1.61 -0.83 5.27
CA ASP A 243 -0.50 -0.32 4.46
C ASP A 243 -0.84 -0.25 2.97
N LEU A 244 -2.05 -0.69 2.57
CA LEU A 244 -2.53 -0.52 1.21
C LEU A 244 -2.73 0.97 0.89
N GLY A 245 -2.11 1.39 -0.22
CA GLY A 245 -2.21 2.74 -0.76
C GLY A 245 -0.87 3.47 -0.78
N THR A 246 -0.88 4.68 -1.32
CA THR A 246 0.33 5.48 -1.60
C THR A 246 0.92 6.14 -0.35
N GLU A 247 0.12 6.36 0.68
CA GLU A 247 0.53 7.09 1.90
C GLU A 247 1.51 6.30 2.77
N TYR A 248 1.37 4.98 2.84
CA TYR A 248 2.34 4.14 3.53
C TYR A 248 3.72 4.28 2.87
N ILE A 249 3.78 4.21 1.54
CA ILE A 249 5.02 4.36 0.78
C ILE A 249 5.63 5.76 0.97
N ALA A 250 4.81 6.82 0.97
CA ALA A 250 5.30 8.17 1.24
C ALA A 250 5.90 8.31 2.65
N ARG A 251 5.23 7.76 3.68
CA ARG A 251 5.75 7.75 5.06
C ARG A 251 7.04 6.94 5.18
N GLN A 252 7.08 5.75 4.57
CA GLN A 252 8.26 4.90 4.50
C GLN A 252 9.44 5.68 3.90
N PHE A 253 9.25 6.28 2.73
CA PHE A 253 10.26 7.08 2.03
C PHE A 253 10.81 8.22 2.89
N LEU A 254 9.94 8.98 3.57
CA LEU A 254 10.38 10.07 4.44
C LEU A 254 11.17 9.54 5.64
N SER A 255 10.69 8.48 6.28
CA SER A 255 11.36 7.87 7.44
C SER A 255 12.71 7.22 7.09
N GLU A 256 12.82 6.54 5.95
CA GLU A 256 14.08 5.98 5.46
C GLU A 256 15.02 7.10 4.97
N GLY A 257 14.47 8.17 4.37
CA GLY A 257 15.23 9.35 3.95
C GLY A 257 16.00 10.02 5.11
N GLU A 258 15.41 10.09 6.30
CA GLU A 258 16.10 10.57 7.51
C GLU A 258 17.28 9.67 7.88
N LYS A 259 17.11 8.34 7.80
CA LYS A 259 18.18 7.37 8.05
C LYS A 259 19.28 7.47 6.98
N TYR A 260 18.90 7.60 5.70
CA TYR A 260 19.83 7.80 4.60
C TYR A 260 20.68 9.05 4.83
N ALA A 261 20.06 10.17 5.21
CA ALA A 261 20.78 11.41 5.52
C ALA A 261 21.78 11.23 6.68
N GLN A 262 21.39 10.54 7.76
CA GLN A 262 22.29 10.21 8.88
C GLN A 262 23.48 9.33 8.45
N ALA A 263 23.29 8.47 7.46
CA ALA A 263 24.34 7.64 6.86
C ALA A 263 25.11 8.33 5.72
N GLY A 264 24.84 9.61 5.45
CA GLY A 264 25.51 10.40 4.40
C GLY A 264 24.98 10.15 2.98
N VAL A 265 23.93 9.35 2.81
CA VAL A 265 23.22 9.15 1.54
C VAL A 265 22.21 10.28 1.37
N THR A 266 22.67 11.37 0.78
CA THR A 266 21.85 12.59 0.60
C THR A 266 21.21 12.69 -0.78
N ARG A 267 21.65 11.88 -1.75
CA ARG A 267 21.13 11.85 -3.12
C ARG A 267 20.88 10.42 -3.56
N PRO A 268 19.91 10.19 -4.46
CA PRO A 268 19.79 8.92 -5.15
C PRO A 268 21.07 8.64 -5.97
N THR A 269 21.49 7.37 -6.02
CA THR A 269 22.59 6.93 -6.88
C THR A 269 22.21 6.93 -8.35
N ARG A 270 20.92 6.88 -8.66
CA ARG A 270 20.39 6.98 -10.01
C ARG A 270 19.03 7.69 -10.05
N ILE A 271 18.88 8.58 -11.02
CA ILE A 271 17.61 9.17 -11.44
C ILE A 271 17.42 8.82 -12.90
N GLU A 272 16.27 8.26 -13.24
CA GLU A 272 15.92 7.89 -14.62
C GLU A 272 14.40 7.89 -14.80
N VAL A 273 13.92 8.04 -16.03
CA VAL A 273 12.52 7.77 -16.34
C VAL A 273 12.33 6.28 -16.59
N LYS A 274 11.28 5.69 -16.00
CA LYS A 274 10.88 4.30 -16.25
C LYS A 274 9.41 4.22 -16.61
N THR A 275 9.06 3.21 -17.40
CA THR A 275 7.67 2.78 -17.59
C THR A 275 7.51 1.36 -17.09
N LEU A 276 6.77 1.17 -15.99
CA LEU A 276 6.47 -0.15 -15.43
C LEU A 276 4.98 -0.41 -15.56
N ASN A 277 4.59 -1.53 -16.19
CA ASN A 277 3.20 -1.91 -16.41
C ASN A 277 2.33 -0.76 -16.97
N GLY A 278 2.90 0.03 -17.90
CA GLY A 278 2.23 1.17 -18.53
C GLY A 278 2.26 2.48 -17.73
N VAL A 279 2.89 2.51 -16.56
CA VAL A 279 2.98 3.69 -15.69
C VAL A 279 4.35 4.34 -15.86
N ARG A 280 4.37 5.53 -16.46
CA ARG A 280 5.59 6.35 -16.63
C ARG A 280 5.86 7.18 -15.37
N VAL A 281 7.07 7.09 -14.84
CA VAL A 281 7.49 7.71 -13.58
C VAL A 281 8.91 8.24 -13.67
N VAL A 282 9.27 9.19 -12.80
CA VAL A 282 10.67 9.48 -12.51
C VAL A 282 11.12 8.59 -11.36
N ALA A 283 12.03 7.67 -11.63
CA ALA A 283 12.53 6.69 -10.68
C ALA A 283 13.80 7.18 -9.97
N PHE A 284 13.77 7.15 -8.64
CA PHE A 284 14.89 7.47 -7.76
C PHE A 284 15.41 6.17 -7.14
N THR A 285 16.69 5.86 -7.36
CA THR A 285 17.33 4.70 -6.75
C THR A 285 18.21 5.14 -5.60
N TYR A 286 17.93 4.64 -4.40
CA TYR A 286 18.76 4.81 -3.22
C TYR A 286 19.45 3.48 -2.92
N GLU A 287 20.72 3.55 -2.56
CA GLU A 287 21.51 2.37 -2.20
C GLU A 287 22.43 2.72 -1.05
N THR A 288 22.45 1.85 -0.04
CA THR A 288 23.23 2.00 1.18
C THR A 288 24.32 0.94 1.23
N SER A 289 25.44 1.26 1.91
CA SER A 289 26.54 0.30 2.07
C SER A 289 26.15 -0.91 2.92
N THR A 290 25.26 -0.71 3.89
CA THR A 290 24.58 -1.75 4.68
C THR A 290 23.12 -1.83 4.26
N GLY A 291 22.50 -3.00 4.26
CA GLY A 291 21.05 -3.12 4.03
C GLY A 291 20.27 -3.44 5.31
N MET A 292 19.36 -4.40 5.22
CA MET A 292 18.58 -4.88 6.36
C MET A 292 19.49 -5.46 7.46
N PRO A 293 19.18 -5.25 8.75
CA PRO A 293 17.97 -4.59 9.27
C PRO A 293 18.11 -3.08 9.52
N ALA A 294 19.27 -2.46 9.23
CA ALA A 294 19.48 -1.03 9.52
C ALA A 294 18.60 -0.12 8.65
N PHE A 295 18.38 -0.54 7.41
CA PHE A 295 17.49 0.10 6.43
C PHE A 295 16.42 -0.89 5.99
N TYR A 296 15.32 -0.39 5.45
CA TYR A 296 14.25 -1.22 4.91
C TYR A 296 14.74 -2.15 3.79
N ALA A 297 15.63 -1.65 2.93
CA ALA A 297 16.23 -2.39 1.84
C ALA A 297 17.70 -1.98 1.68
N LYS A 298 18.52 -2.84 1.05
CA LYS A 298 19.88 -2.44 0.65
C LYS A 298 19.85 -1.46 -0.53
N ARG A 299 18.88 -1.66 -1.41
CA ARG A 299 18.59 -0.78 -2.53
C ARG A 299 17.08 -0.67 -2.70
N GLU A 300 16.61 0.51 -3.00
CA GLU A 300 15.22 0.80 -3.28
C GLU A 300 15.11 1.68 -4.51
N THR A 301 14.18 1.36 -5.40
CA THR A 301 13.81 2.22 -6.54
C THR A 301 12.37 2.67 -6.41
N LEU A 302 12.16 3.97 -6.24
CA LEU A 302 10.85 4.59 -6.05
C LEU A 302 10.50 5.47 -7.26
N GLY A 303 9.37 5.20 -7.92
CA GLY A 303 8.91 5.95 -9.08
C GLY A 303 7.86 6.99 -8.73
N LEU A 304 8.22 8.27 -8.79
CA LEU A 304 7.32 9.40 -8.52
C LEU A 304 6.32 9.60 -9.67
N ASP A 305 5.06 9.82 -9.32
CA ASP A 305 4.00 10.18 -10.26
C ASP A 305 4.29 11.52 -10.95
N LEU A 306 3.94 11.64 -12.23
CA LEU A 306 4.17 12.88 -12.99
C LEU A 306 3.11 13.96 -12.73
N ARG A 307 2.03 13.63 -12.01
CA ARG A 307 0.92 14.56 -11.72
C ARG A 307 0.71 14.79 -10.22
N HIS A 308 1.24 13.92 -9.37
CA HIS A 308 0.95 13.92 -7.94
C HIS A 308 2.20 13.70 -7.08
N PRO A 309 2.20 14.17 -5.83
CA PRO A 309 3.35 14.06 -4.92
C PRO A 309 3.48 12.70 -4.24
N TYR A 310 3.24 11.59 -4.93
CA TYR A 310 3.38 10.24 -4.37
C TYR A 310 4.04 9.27 -5.34
N PHE A 311 4.53 8.15 -4.82
CA PHE A 311 5.17 7.11 -5.61
C PHE A 311 4.14 6.12 -6.17
N ARG A 312 4.23 5.85 -7.48
CA ARG A 312 3.41 4.87 -8.19
C ARG A 312 4.09 3.52 -8.32
N THR A 313 5.42 3.48 -8.24
CA THR A 313 6.18 2.23 -8.39
C THR A 313 7.22 2.10 -7.31
N ILE A 314 7.42 0.86 -6.86
CA ILE A 314 8.38 0.48 -5.83
C ILE A 314 9.07 -0.81 -6.29
N GLU A 315 10.40 -0.85 -6.18
CA GLU A 315 11.19 -2.08 -6.22
C GLU A 315 12.20 -2.08 -5.07
N SER A 316 12.09 -3.05 -4.16
CA SER A 316 12.93 -3.17 -2.96
C SER A 316 13.82 -4.40 -3.06
N TYR A 317 15.10 -4.24 -2.75
CA TYR A 317 16.14 -5.26 -2.93
C TYR A 317 16.81 -5.66 -1.62
N ASP A 318 17.02 -6.95 -1.44
CA ASP A 318 17.64 -7.52 -0.24
C ASP A 318 19.17 -7.31 -0.21
N ASN A 319 19.82 -7.80 0.84
CA ASN A 319 21.26 -7.64 1.03
C ASN A 319 22.11 -8.30 -0.07
N ASP A 320 21.54 -9.30 -0.76
CA ASP A 320 22.13 -10.03 -1.88
C ASP A 320 21.76 -9.41 -3.24
N GLY A 321 21.02 -8.31 -3.25
CA GLY A 321 20.57 -7.61 -4.45
C GLY A 321 19.40 -8.28 -5.17
N ARG A 322 18.71 -9.23 -4.53
CA ARG A 322 17.50 -9.84 -5.08
C ARG A 322 16.28 -8.99 -4.74
N ILE A 323 15.36 -8.86 -5.69
CA ILE A 323 14.09 -8.20 -5.42
C ILE A 323 13.29 -9.03 -4.38
N PHE A 324 12.76 -8.33 -3.37
CA PHE A 324 11.82 -8.90 -2.39
C PHE A 324 10.45 -8.22 -2.41
N GLU A 325 10.33 -7.07 -3.07
CA GLU A 325 9.05 -6.37 -3.22
C GLU A 325 9.01 -5.61 -4.54
N ARG A 326 7.87 -5.68 -5.22
CA ARG A 326 7.50 -4.84 -6.37
C ARG A 326 6.05 -4.43 -6.25
N ILE A 327 5.79 -3.13 -6.36
CA ILE A 327 4.44 -2.57 -6.40
C ILE A 327 4.34 -1.62 -7.60
N VAL A 328 3.22 -1.69 -8.33
CA VAL A 328 2.85 -0.71 -9.35
C VAL A 328 1.38 -0.33 -9.17
N PHE A 329 1.10 0.89 -8.75
CA PHE A 329 -0.24 1.48 -8.82
C PHE A 329 -0.54 1.84 -10.28
N GLN A 330 -1.52 1.19 -10.90
CA GLN A 330 -1.86 1.35 -12.32
C GLN A 330 -2.93 2.43 -12.54
N THR A 331 -3.92 2.50 -11.66
CA THR A 331 -4.94 3.56 -11.66
C THR A 331 -5.07 4.08 -10.24
N ILE A 332 -5.39 5.37 -10.09
CA ILE A 332 -5.77 5.97 -8.81
C ILE A 332 -6.85 7.00 -9.14
N THR A 333 -8.02 6.88 -8.54
CA THR A 333 -9.17 7.72 -8.87
C THR A 333 -9.88 8.16 -7.58
N PRO A 334 -9.96 9.47 -7.30
CA PRO A 334 -10.78 9.99 -6.21
C PRO A 334 -12.22 9.52 -6.35
N LYS A 335 -12.78 8.95 -5.28
CA LYS A 335 -14.12 8.38 -5.31
C LYS A 335 -14.69 8.38 -3.91
N THR A 336 -15.92 8.85 -3.75
CA THR A 336 -16.66 8.76 -2.48
C THR A 336 -17.33 7.39 -2.39
N PHE A 337 -17.28 6.80 -1.20
CA PHE A 337 -17.91 5.51 -0.90
C PHE A 337 -18.94 5.68 0.21
N ASP A 338 -20.02 4.91 0.12
CA ASP A 338 -21.00 4.73 1.18
C ASP A 338 -20.60 3.57 2.11
N ASP A 339 -21.37 3.36 3.17
CA ASP A 339 -21.12 2.29 4.13
C ASP A 339 -21.32 0.90 3.52
N GLU A 340 -22.18 0.76 2.51
CA GLU A 340 -22.40 -0.51 1.79
C GLU A 340 -21.11 -0.97 1.10
N THR A 341 -20.26 -0.05 0.67
CA THR A 341 -18.95 -0.37 0.08
C THR A 341 -18.04 -1.19 1.01
N PHE A 342 -18.18 -1.03 2.33
CA PHE A 342 -17.38 -1.75 3.33
C PHE A 342 -18.21 -2.74 4.14
N ASP A 343 -19.40 -3.10 3.65
CA ASP A 343 -20.23 -4.12 4.29
C ASP A 343 -20.02 -5.49 3.62
N PRO A 344 -19.73 -6.55 4.40
CA PRO A 344 -19.62 -7.90 3.84
C PRO A 344 -20.92 -8.42 3.20
N LYS A 345 -22.07 -7.81 3.48
CA LYS A 345 -23.37 -8.16 2.88
C LYS A 345 -23.64 -7.47 1.54
N ASN A 346 -22.71 -6.65 1.04
CA ASN A 346 -22.85 -6.01 -0.26
C ASN A 346 -23.01 -7.08 -1.36
N PRO A 347 -24.11 -7.06 -2.14
CA PRO A 347 -24.42 -8.09 -3.12
C PRO A 347 -23.43 -8.13 -4.30
N ALA A 348 -22.58 -7.12 -4.46
CA ALA A 348 -21.50 -7.12 -5.45
C ALA A 348 -20.28 -7.95 -5.02
N TYR A 349 -20.17 -8.32 -3.74
CA TYR A 349 -19.06 -9.08 -3.17
C TYR A 349 -19.42 -10.56 -3.01
N ARG A 350 -18.41 -11.42 -2.92
CA ARG A 350 -18.57 -12.88 -2.86
C ARG A 350 -18.22 -13.46 -1.48
N PHE A 351 -18.60 -12.75 -0.43
CA PHE A 351 -18.54 -13.23 0.95
C PHE A 351 -19.65 -14.23 1.25
#